data_AF-A0A9E0U7B0-F1
#
_entry.id   AF-A0A9E0U7B0-F1
#
_cell.length_a   1.000
_cell.length_b   1.000
_cell.length_c   1.000
_cell.angle_alpha   90.00
_cell.angle_beta   90.00
_cell.angle_gamma   90.00
#
_symmetry.space_group_name_H-M   'P 1'
#
loop_
_entity.id
_entity.type
_entity.pdbx_description
1 polymer ?
#
loop_
_entity_poly.entity_id
_entity_poly.type
_entity_poly.pdbx_seq_one_letter_code
_entity_poly.pdbx_strand_id
1 'polypeptide(L)'
;MNKILIVLALILGIGVAIVVSKKTGDTDQSASPSSSAASPQYSSASTLSASTPVKLEGQGHQIEGTLNAIETHQFLMKDEGRAIGTYKGDAFLTMMPLKTAEELRDKYGNFFNCKDAGAQDAIRSMQASILVGHTPESQKTISDAMALVRKGKVPVISFQGGKLQVTKQEYGGMKVNDSTGISIYYADDFRIITENFSTSK
;
A
#
# COMPACT_ATOMS: atom_id res chain seq x y z
N MET A 1 34.90 -16.97 6.85
CA MET A 1 34.79 -17.16 5.39
C MET A 1 33.44 -16.60 4.95
N ASN A 2 33.45 -15.42 4.33
CA ASN A 2 32.25 -14.74 3.83
C ASN A 2 31.71 -15.48 2.60
N LYS A 3 30.42 -15.80 2.59
CA LYS A 3 29.69 -16.16 1.37
C LYS A 3 28.68 -15.05 1.09
N ILE A 4 29.05 -14.19 0.15
CA ILE A 4 28.13 -13.25 -0.50
C ILE A 4 27.27 -14.10 -1.44
N LEU A 5 25.96 -14.13 -1.22
CA LEU A 5 25.02 -14.74 -2.16
C LEU A 5 24.34 -13.61 -2.94
N ILE A 6 24.78 -13.42 -4.18
CA ILE A 6 24.06 -12.64 -5.19
C ILE A 6 22.97 -13.55 -5.73
N VAL A 7 21.70 -13.17 -5.58
CA VAL A 7 20.60 -13.81 -6.31
C VAL A 7 20.06 -12.80 -7.31
N LEU A 8 20.57 -12.93 -8.53
CA LEU A 8 19.97 -12.41 -9.75
C LEU A 8 18.96 -13.48 -10.22
N ALA A 9 17.68 -13.14 -10.34
CA ALA A 9 16.72 -13.98 -11.07
C ALA A 9 15.64 -13.11 -11.70
N LEU A 10 15.94 -12.69 -12.93
CA LEU A 10 14.97 -12.34 -13.96
C LEU A 10 14.44 -13.66 -14.55
N ILE A 11 13.18 -13.64 -15.04
CA ILE A 11 12.55 -14.54 -16.03
C ILE A 11 11.33 -15.35 -15.53
N LEU A 12 10.20 -14.97 -16.14
CA LEU A 12 9.02 -15.71 -16.60
C LEU A 12 8.61 -17.01 -15.89
N GLY A 13 7.34 -16.99 -15.46
CA GLY A 13 6.34 -18.05 -15.60
C GLY A 13 6.82 -19.50 -15.56
N ILE A 14 6.57 -20.17 -14.43
CA ILE A 14 5.95 -21.49 -14.28
C ILE A 14 5.73 -21.67 -12.77
N GLY A 15 4.49 -21.92 -12.37
CA GLY A 15 4.14 -22.14 -10.96
C GLY A 15 4.75 -23.43 -10.44
N VAL A 16 5.64 -23.32 -9.47
CA VAL A 16 6.04 -24.43 -8.59
C VAL A 16 5.09 -24.43 -7.39
N ALA A 17 4.32 -25.50 -7.23
CA ALA A 17 3.51 -25.74 -6.04
C ALA A 17 4.43 -26.22 -4.90
N ILE A 18 4.48 -25.48 -3.80
CA ILE A 18 5.08 -25.95 -2.54
C ILE A 18 3.94 -26.52 -1.69
N VAL A 19 3.97 -27.84 -1.47
CA VAL A 19 3.09 -28.53 -0.52
C VAL A 19 3.63 -28.28 0.89
N VAL A 20 2.83 -27.66 1.75
CA VAL A 20 3.08 -27.62 3.20
C VAL A 20 2.10 -28.57 3.87
N SER A 21 2.64 -29.66 4.42
CA SER A 21 1.93 -30.60 5.27
C SER A 21 1.95 -30.07 6.70
N LYS A 22 0.79 -29.97 7.38
CA LYS A 22 0.76 -29.70 8.82
C LYS A 22 -0.10 -30.74 9.54
N LYS A 23 0.56 -31.41 10.47
CA LYS A 23 0.10 -32.49 11.34
C LYS A 23 -0.85 -31.98 12.42
N THR A 24 -1.85 -32.80 12.67
CA THR A 24 -2.98 -32.70 13.61
C THR A 24 -2.57 -32.58 15.08
N GLY A 25 -3.41 -31.90 15.86
CA GLY A 25 -3.45 -31.97 17.31
C GLY A 25 -4.81 -31.48 17.82
N ASP A 26 -5.65 -32.42 18.23
CA ASP A 26 -6.93 -32.20 18.92
C ASP A 26 -6.72 -31.56 20.29
N THR A 27 -7.59 -30.63 20.70
CA THR A 27 -8.03 -30.48 22.09
C THR A 27 -9.40 -29.79 22.14
N ASP A 28 -10.21 -30.26 23.08
CA ASP A 28 -11.66 -30.16 23.21
C ASP A 28 -12.29 -28.76 23.37
N GLN A 29 -13.53 -28.68 22.90
CA GLN A 29 -14.53 -27.69 23.24
C GLN A 29 -15.04 -27.86 24.69
N SER A 30 -15.14 -26.76 25.44
CA SER A 30 -16.32 -26.50 26.29
C SER A 30 -16.42 -25.02 26.64
N ALA A 31 -17.66 -24.53 26.68
CA ALA A 31 -18.07 -23.13 26.60
C ALA A 31 -18.30 -22.45 27.96
N SER A 32 -18.18 -21.11 27.99
CA SER A 32 -19.27 -20.18 28.36
C SER A 32 -18.78 -18.72 28.36
N PRO A 33 -19.59 -17.74 27.88
CA PRO A 33 -19.21 -16.33 27.81
C PRO A 33 -19.61 -15.54 29.07
N SER A 34 -18.68 -14.76 29.62
CA SER A 34 -18.96 -13.69 30.57
C SER A 34 -18.84 -12.35 29.85
N SER A 35 -19.97 -11.67 29.69
CA SER A 35 -20.09 -10.34 29.13
C SER A 35 -19.62 -9.29 30.15
N SER A 36 -18.53 -8.60 29.85
CA SER A 36 -18.24 -7.29 30.44
C SER A 36 -17.99 -6.30 29.30
N ALA A 37 -19.00 -5.46 29.07
CA ALA A 37 -18.93 -4.34 28.15
C ALA A 37 -17.96 -3.29 28.71
N ALA A 38 -16.70 -3.38 28.33
CA ALA A 38 -15.76 -2.29 28.46
C ALA A 38 -16.07 -1.26 27.37
N SER A 39 -16.56 -0.08 27.78
CA SER A 39 -16.68 1.06 26.90
C SER A 39 -15.29 1.41 26.33
N PRO A 40 -15.11 1.53 25.00
CA PRO A 40 -13.83 1.96 24.46
C PRO A 40 -13.58 3.41 24.90
N GLN A 41 -12.50 3.61 25.66
CA GLN A 41 -11.90 4.93 25.84
C GLN A 41 -11.43 5.40 24.45
N TYR A 42 -12.10 6.41 23.90
CA TYR A 42 -11.66 7.11 22.71
C TYR A 42 -10.37 7.86 23.05
N SER A 43 -9.24 7.20 22.81
CA SER A 43 -7.94 7.85 22.74
C SER A 43 -8.02 8.97 21.71
N SER A 44 -7.67 10.18 22.14
CA SER A 44 -7.62 11.38 21.31
C SER A 44 -6.91 11.09 20.00
N ALA A 45 -7.55 11.41 18.87
CA ALA A 45 -6.98 11.22 17.54
C ALA A 45 -5.63 11.95 17.48
N SER A 46 -4.54 11.18 17.38
CA SER A 46 -3.20 11.72 17.21
C SER A 46 -3.19 12.43 15.86
N THR A 47 -3.01 13.74 15.86
CA THR A 47 -2.99 14.51 14.61
C THR A 47 -1.65 14.28 13.91
N LEU A 48 -1.70 13.87 12.63
CA LEU A 48 -0.49 13.68 11.83
C LEU A 48 0.29 15.01 11.73
N SER A 49 1.61 14.98 11.96
CA SER A 49 2.49 16.15 11.85
C SER A 49 3.72 15.82 11.00
N ALA A 50 4.28 16.84 10.37
CA ALA A 50 5.58 16.75 9.72
C ALA A 50 6.66 16.43 10.77
N SER A 51 7.72 15.75 10.33
CA SER A 51 8.82 15.29 11.18
C SER A 51 8.43 14.32 12.30
N THR A 52 7.16 13.85 12.33
CA THR A 52 6.74 12.80 13.25
C THR A 52 7.53 11.53 12.97
N PRO A 53 8.22 10.96 13.97
CA PRO A 53 8.85 9.65 13.86
C PRO A 53 7.78 8.58 13.67
N VAL A 54 7.95 7.75 12.65
CA VAL A 54 7.05 6.64 12.36
C VAL A 54 7.84 5.34 12.40
N LYS A 55 7.28 4.35 13.08
CA LYS A 55 7.81 2.99 13.14
C LYS A 55 6.76 2.01 12.64
N LEU A 56 7.11 1.25 11.62
CA LEU A 56 6.26 0.24 10.99
C LEU A 56 6.87 -1.15 11.20
N GLU A 57 6.27 -1.97 12.08
CA GLU A 57 6.72 -3.36 12.35
C GLU A 57 5.73 -4.45 11.90
N GLY A 58 6.21 -5.53 11.29
CA GLY A 58 5.38 -6.69 10.95
C GLY A 58 6.12 -7.76 10.15
N GLN A 59 5.83 -9.04 10.40
CA GLN A 59 6.41 -10.20 9.69
C GLN A 59 7.96 -10.20 9.65
N GLY A 60 8.60 -9.76 10.73
CA GLY A 60 10.06 -9.64 10.81
C GLY A 60 10.64 -8.44 10.05
N HIS A 61 9.80 -7.60 9.44
CA HIS A 61 10.18 -6.35 8.79
C HIS A 61 9.93 -5.16 9.71
N GLN A 62 10.88 -4.23 9.76
CA GLN A 62 10.81 -3.00 10.53
C GLN A 62 11.30 -1.85 9.65
N ILE A 63 10.45 -0.84 9.48
CA ILE A 63 10.77 0.41 8.79
C ILE A 63 10.62 1.54 9.79
N GLU A 64 11.63 2.39 9.90
CA GLU A 64 11.57 3.63 10.66
C GLU A 64 11.90 4.80 9.74
N GLY A 65 11.26 5.93 10.02
CA GLY A 65 11.52 7.16 9.28
C GLY A 65 10.82 8.35 9.92
N THR A 66 10.86 9.46 9.20
CA THR A 66 10.12 10.67 9.56
C THR A 66 9.19 11.06 8.43
N LEU A 67 8.04 11.63 8.77
CA LEU A 67 7.13 12.13 7.76
C LEU A 67 7.67 13.43 7.17
N ASN A 68 7.61 13.53 5.84
CA ASN A 68 7.70 14.81 5.15
C ASN A 68 6.53 15.73 5.53
N ALA A 69 6.46 16.91 4.91
CA ALA A 69 5.32 17.81 5.05
C ALA A 69 4.00 17.06 4.84
N ILE A 70 3.03 17.34 5.71
CA ILE A 70 1.69 16.76 5.63
C ILE A 70 0.88 17.60 4.63
N GLU A 71 0.40 16.94 3.58
CA GLU A 71 -0.33 17.56 2.50
C GLU A 71 -1.58 16.74 2.17
N THR A 72 -2.52 17.37 1.47
CA THR A 72 -3.62 16.63 0.85
C THR A 72 -3.15 16.10 -0.49
N HIS A 73 -3.19 14.77 -0.64
CA HIS A 73 -2.83 14.10 -1.87
C HIS A 73 -4.05 13.53 -2.56
N GLN A 74 -4.06 13.59 -3.90
CA GLN A 74 -5.09 12.98 -4.73
C GLN A 74 -4.45 12.13 -5.83
N PHE A 75 -4.89 10.87 -5.89
CA PHE A 75 -4.30 9.89 -6.79
C PHE A 75 -5.38 9.01 -7.44
N LEU A 76 -5.07 8.53 -8.64
CA LEU A 76 -5.66 7.32 -9.21
C LEU A 76 -4.90 6.11 -8.72
N MET A 77 -5.63 5.08 -8.29
CA MET A 77 -5.09 3.75 -7.99
C MET A 77 -5.43 2.82 -9.16
N LYS A 78 -4.46 2.09 -9.71
CA LYS A 78 -4.71 1.24 -10.89
C LYS A 78 -4.36 -0.23 -10.70
N ASP A 79 -3.13 -0.55 -10.32
CA ASP A 79 -2.68 -1.95 -10.29
C ASP A 79 -2.19 -2.32 -8.89
N GLU A 80 -2.71 -3.41 -8.34
CA GLU A 80 -2.15 -4.01 -7.13
C GLU A 80 -0.76 -4.58 -7.44
N GLY A 81 0.24 -4.13 -6.71
CA GLY A 81 1.57 -4.69 -6.77
C GLY A 81 1.54 -6.09 -6.16
N ARG A 82 2.16 -7.05 -6.85
CA ARG A 82 2.45 -8.35 -6.21
C ARG A 82 3.48 -8.08 -5.13
N ALA A 83 3.09 -8.26 -3.86
CA ALA A 83 3.99 -8.12 -2.75
C ALA A 83 5.20 -9.06 -2.96
N ILE A 84 6.35 -8.47 -3.31
CA ILE A 84 7.64 -9.09 -3.05
C ILE A 84 7.74 -9.00 -1.52
N GLY A 85 7.87 -10.14 -0.84
CA GLY A 85 7.64 -10.35 0.61
C GLY A 85 8.53 -9.57 1.58
N THR A 86 8.97 -8.37 1.21
CA THR A 86 9.85 -7.46 1.92
C THR A 86 9.18 -6.14 2.29
N TYR A 87 7.92 -5.88 1.92
CA TYR A 87 7.29 -4.58 2.16
C TYR A 87 6.09 -4.65 3.10
N LYS A 88 6.05 -3.70 4.05
CA LYS A 88 4.97 -3.56 5.02
C LYS A 88 4.09 -2.36 4.63
N GLY A 89 2.79 -2.60 4.47
CA GLY A 89 1.77 -1.57 4.31
C GLY A 89 0.40 -2.18 4.05
N ASP A 90 -0.63 -1.35 4.13
CA ASP A 90 -2.02 -1.76 3.90
C ASP A 90 -2.32 -1.99 2.42
N ALA A 91 -1.57 -1.32 1.55
CA ALA A 91 -1.61 -1.55 0.12
C ALA A 91 -0.26 -1.32 -0.55
N PHE A 92 0.09 -2.18 -1.50
CA PHE A 92 1.18 -1.97 -2.45
C PHE A 92 0.57 -1.88 -3.86
N LEU A 93 0.77 -0.76 -4.55
CA LEU A 93 0.07 -0.50 -5.81
C LEU A 93 0.81 0.52 -6.70
N THR A 94 0.31 0.69 -7.92
CA THR A 94 0.65 1.82 -8.79
C THR A 94 -0.36 2.94 -8.62
N MET A 95 0.16 4.16 -8.47
CA MET A 95 -0.64 5.38 -8.37
C MET A 95 -0.23 6.41 -9.41
N MET A 96 -1.15 7.27 -9.84
CA MET A 96 -0.86 8.44 -10.67
C MET A 96 -1.50 9.68 -10.05
N PRO A 97 -0.81 10.83 -9.96
CA PRO A 97 -1.43 12.07 -9.48
C PRO A 97 -2.70 12.38 -10.27
N LEU A 98 -3.80 12.73 -9.58
CA LEU A 98 -5.09 12.96 -10.25
C LEU A 98 -4.98 14.04 -11.33
N LYS A 99 -4.29 15.14 -11.02
CA LYS A 99 -4.06 16.24 -11.97
C LYS A 99 -3.41 15.75 -13.27
N THR A 100 -2.40 14.89 -13.17
CA THR A 100 -1.74 14.32 -14.37
C THR A 100 -2.69 13.46 -15.19
N ALA A 101 -3.56 12.69 -14.53
CA ALA A 101 -4.55 11.89 -15.23
C ALA A 101 -5.63 12.73 -15.93
N GLU A 102 -6.05 13.83 -15.31
CA GLU A 102 -6.97 14.79 -15.92
C GLU A 102 -6.34 15.44 -17.15
N GLU A 103 -5.10 15.89 -17.05
CA GLU A 103 -4.34 16.44 -18.19
C GLU A 103 -4.19 15.43 -19.33
N LEU A 104 -3.92 14.15 -19.02
CA LEU A 104 -3.87 13.09 -20.03
C LEU A 104 -5.23 12.82 -20.65
N ARG A 105 -6.31 12.86 -19.87
CA ARG A 105 -7.69 12.67 -20.35
C ARG A 105 -8.09 13.79 -21.29
N ASP A 106 -7.80 15.03 -20.93
CA ASP A 106 -8.11 16.21 -21.75
C ASP A 106 -7.33 16.18 -23.08
N LYS A 107 -6.09 15.69 -23.05
CA LYS A 107 -5.22 15.64 -24.22
C LYS A 107 -5.51 14.47 -25.17
N TYR A 108 -5.77 13.28 -24.63
CA TYR A 108 -5.83 12.04 -25.41
C TYR A 108 -7.19 11.32 -25.36
N GLY A 109 -8.11 11.76 -24.49
CA GLY A 109 -9.36 11.06 -24.21
C GLY A 109 -9.12 9.85 -23.29
N ASN A 110 -9.57 8.67 -23.71
CA ASN A 110 -9.31 7.46 -22.95
C ASN A 110 -7.87 6.98 -23.18
N PHE A 111 -7.08 6.83 -22.12
CA PHE A 111 -5.68 6.37 -22.16
C PHE A 111 -5.46 5.06 -21.38
N PHE A 112 -6.54 4.40 -20.93
CA PHE A 112 -6.44 3.21 -20.07
C PHE A 112 -6.12 1.92 -20.84
N ASN A 113 -6.35 1.87 -22.16
CA ASN A 113 -5.99 0.72 -22.97
C ASN A 113 -4.61 0.89 -23.59
N CYS A 114 -3.82 -0.19 -23.63
CA CYS A 114 -2.44 -0.16 -24.16
C CYS A 114 -2.31 0.27 -25.64
N LYS A 115 -3.42 0.26 -26.39
CA LYS A 115 -3.46 0.68 -27.81
C LYS A 115 -3.91 2.13 -27.99
N ASP A 116 -4.42 2.76 -26.94
CA ASP A 116 -4.95 4.12 -27.03
C ASP A 116 -3.81 5.15 -26.96
N ALA A 117 -4.08 6.32 -27.54
CA ALA A 117 -3.18 7.47 -27.41
C ALA A 117 -3.00 7.82 -25.92
N GLY A 118 -1.79 8.22 -25.53
CA GLY A 118 -1.49 8.57 -24.14
C GLY A 118 -1.20 7.39 -23.20
N ALA A 119 -1.42 6.13 -23.61
CA ALA A 119 -1.15 4.97 -22.75
C ALA A 119 0.31 4.89 -22.27
N GLN A 120 1.28 5.22 -23.14
CA GLN A 120 2.70 5.26 -22.77
C GLN A 120 3.02 6.41 -21.80
N ASP A 121 2.41 7.58 -21.98
CA ASP A 121 2.58 8.72 -21.08
C ASP A 121 1.95 8.42 -19.71
N ALA A 122 0.81 7.73 -19.71
CA ALA A 122 0.16 7.24 -18.51
C ALA A 122 1.06 6.26 -17.74
N ILE A 123 1.63 5.25 -18.42
CA ILE A 123 2.56 4.29 -17.80
C ILE A 123 3.77 5.00 -17.20
N ARG A 124 4.34 6.00 -17.89
CA ARG A 124 5.50 6.77 -17.40
C ARG A 124 5.17 7.65 -16.19
N SER A 125 3.91 8.03 -16.04
CA SER A 125 3.44 8.87 -14.94
C SER A 125 2.95 8.07 -13.74
N MET A 126 2.88 6.74 -13.86
CA MET A 126 2.56 5.85 -12.74
C MET A 126 3.77 5.68 -11.83
N GLN A 127 3.52 5.74 -10.53
CA GLN A 127 4.52 5.51 -9.48
C GLN A 127 4.12 4.30 -8.63
N ALA A 128 5.08 3.38 -8.41
CA ALA A 128 4.92 2.33 -7.41
C ALA A 128 4.93 2.95 -6.01
N SER A 129 3.94 2.61 -5.20
CA SER A 129 3.73 3.21 -3.89
C SER A 129 3.17 2.21 -2.88
N ILE A 130 3.49 2.44 -1.61
CA ILE A 130 2.92 1.74 -0.47
C ILE A 130 2.07 2.74 0.32
N LEU A 131 0.83 2.37 0.61
CA LEU A 131 -0.05 3.12 1.50
C LEU A 131 -0.08 2.46 2.87
N VAL A 132 0.01 3.28 3.91
CA VAL A 132 -0.11 2.85 5.30
C VAL A 132 -1.09 3.77 6.02
N GLY A 133 -2.21 3.23 6.48
CA GLY A 133 -3.23 3.96 7.21
C GLY A 133 -2.77 4.26 8.64
N HIS A 134 -2.87 5.54 9.03
CA HIS A 134 -2.57 6.02 10.37
C HIS A 134 -3.57 5.50 11.40
N THR A 135 -4.85 5.45 11.02
CA THR A 135 -5.98 5.05 11.87
C THR A 135 -6.62 3.76 11.36
N PRO A 136 -7.30 2.96 12.21
CA PRO A 136 -8.04 1.78 11.76
C PRO A 136 -9.08 2.10 10.68
N GLU A 137 -9.68 3.30 10.73
CA GLU A 137 -10.60 3.79 9.71
C GLU A 137 -9.89 3.97 8.36
N SER A 138 -8.75 4.68 8.33
CA SER A 138 -7.96 4.85 7.10
C SER A 138 -7.49 3.50 6.53
N GLN A 139 -7.08 2.54 7.38
CA GLN A 139 -6.71 1.19 6.97
C GLN A 139 -7.88 0.45 6.31
N LYS A 140 -9.07 0.54 6.90
CA LYS A 140 -10.29 -0.03 6.33
C LYS A 140 -10.60 0.59 4.97
N THR A 141 -10.57 1.92 4.85
CA THR A 141 -10.90 2.59 3.58
C THR A 141 -9.84 2.33 2.49
N ILE A 142 -8.55 2.18 2.85
CA ILE A 142 -7.50 1.71 1.93
C ILE A 142 -7.84 0.30 1.41
N SER A 143 -8.25 -0.62 2.29
CA SER A 143 -8.66 -1.97 1.90
C SER A 143 -9.87 -1.95 0.97
N ASP A 144 -10.87 -1.10 1.25
CA ASP A 144 -12.05 -0.92 0.41
C ASP A 144 -11.66 -0.39 -1.00
N ALA A 145 -10.73 0.57 -1.08
CA ALA A 145 -10.21 1.07 -2.34
C ALA A 145 -9.44 -0.01 -3.13
N MET A 146 -8.63 -0.83 -2.44
CA MET A 146 -7.94 -1.97 -3.05
C MET A 146 -8.91 -3.04 -3.56
N ALA A 147 -10.04 -3.24 -2.90
CA ALA A 147 -11.08 -4.14 -3.39
C ALA A 147 -11.68 -3.65 -4.71
N LEU A 148 -11.77 -2.34 -4.95
CA LEU A 148 -12.17 -1.78 -6.25
C LEU A 148 -11.09 -2.04 -7.31
N VAL A 149 -9.81 -1.80 -6.98
CA VAL A 149 -8.67 -2.09 -7.86
C VAL A 149 -8.65 -3.56 -8.30
N ARG A 150 -8.83 -4.50 -7.36
CA ARG A 150 -8.90 -5.95 -7.65
C ARG A 150 -10.07 -6.34 -8.56
N LYS A 151 -11.13 -5.52 -8.61
CA LYS A 151 -12.26 -5.68 -9.53
C LYS A 151 -12.02 -5.03 -10.90
N GLY A 152 -10.82 -4.52 -11.15
CA GLY A 152 -10.46 -3.83 -12.40
C GLY A 152 -10.98 -2.40 -12.50
N LYS A 153 -11.48 -1.83 -11.39
CA LYS A 153 -11.82 -0.40 -11.34
C LYS A 153 -10.58 0.44 -11.08
N VAL A 154 -10.63 1.73 -11.42
CA VAL A 154 -9.55 2.69 -11.21
C VAL A 154 -10.05 3.79 -10.26
N PRO A 155 -10.08 3.57 -8.93
CA PRO A 155 -10.62 4.55 -8.00
C PRO A 155 -9.73 5.79 -7.89
N VAL A 156 -10.38 6.93 -7.70
CA VAL A 156 -9.74 8.19 -7.28
C VAL A 156 -9.83 8.27 -5.77
N ILE A 157 -8.69 8.50 -5.14
CA ILE A 157 -8.57 8.63 -3.69
C ILE A 157 -8.06 10.02 -3.31
N SER A 158 -8.43 10.46 -2.11
CA SER A 158 -7.85 11.62 -1.43
C SER A 158 -7.48 11.24 -0.02
N PHE A 159 -6.35 11.73 0.47
CA PHE A 159 -5.97 11.57 1.87
C PHE A 159 -5.10 12.73 2.33
N GLN A 160 -5.09 12.99 3.63
CA GLN A 160 -4.11 13.84 4.26
C GLN A 160 -2.94 12.97 4.71
N GLY A 161 -1.71 13.31 4.35
CA GLY A 161 -0.59 12.45 4.70
C GLY A 161 0.75 13.00 4.31
N GLY A 162 1.79 12.25 4.65
CA GLY A 162 3.16 12.58 4.30
C GLY A 162 3.87 11.37 3.72
N LYS A 163 4.78 11.61 2.77
CA LYS A 163 5.73 10.59 2.34
C LYS A 163 6.71 10.32 3.49
N LEU A 164 6.92 9.04 3.79
CA LEU A 164 7.88 8.61 4.80
C LEU A 164 9.30 8.71 4.23
N GLN A 165 10.14 9.53 4.86
CA GLN A 165 11.57 9.52 4.67
C GLN A 165 12.16 8.40 5.52
N VAL A 166 12.40 7.24 4.90
CA VAL A 166 12.95 6.06 5.57
C VAL A 166 14.39 6.34 6.02
N THR A 167 14.66 6.17 7.31
CA THR A 167 15.99 6.32 7.91
C THR A 167 16.59 4.97 8.32
N LYS A 168 15.75 3.95 8.51
CA LYS A 168 16.19 2.61 8.90
C LYS A 168 15.20 1.57 8.37
N GLN A 169 15.75 0.46 7.87
CA GLN A 169 14.98 -0.69 7.45
C GLN A 169 15.69 -1.99 7.84
N GLU A 170 14.95 -2.91 8.44
CA GLU A 170 15.45 -4.21 8.90
C GLU A 170 14.49 -5.33 8.51
N TYR A 171 15.03 -6.46 8.03
CA TYR A 171 14.27 -7.68 7.75
C TYR A 171 14.94 -8.87 8.44
N GLY A 172 14.20 -9.57 9.31
CA GLY A 172 14.75 -10.65 10.13
C GLY A 172 15.92 -10.21 11.02
N GLY A 173 15.91 -8.94 11.47
CA GLY A 173 17.00 -8.33 12.25
C GLY A 173 18.23 -7.93 11.43
N MET A 174 18.24 -8.14 10.11
CA MET A 174 19.31 -7.67 9.23
C MET A 174 18.97 -6.31 8.66
N LYS A 175 19.91 -5.36 8.70
CA LYS A 175 19.75 -4.07 8.03
C LYS A 175 19.64 -4.26 6.52
N VAL A 176 18.60 -3.69 5.94
CA VAL A 176 18.35 -3.70 4.49
C VAL A 176 18.48 -2.27 3.99
N ASN A 177 19.12 -2.11 2.84
CA ASN A 177 19.13 -0.84 2.13
C ASN A 177 18.01 -0.86 1.08
N ASP A 178 17.08 0.08 1.15
CA ASP A 178 16.03 0.22 0.16
C ASP A 178 16.46 1.18 -0.94
N SER A 179 16.82 0.60 -2.09
CA SER A 179 17.13 1.32 -3.32
C SER A 179 16.02 1.18 -4.36
N THR A 180 14.80 0.80 -3.97
CA THR A 180 13.71 0.52 -4.93
C THR A 180 13.04 1.78 -5.46
N GLY A 181 13.17 2.91 -4.76
CA GLY A 181 12.52 4.17 -5.11
C GLY A 181 11.00 4.15 -4.88
N ILE A 182 10.45 3.10 -4.26
CA ILE A 182 9.02 2.99 -3.94
C ILE A 182 8.69 4.01 -2.84
N SER A 183 7.66 4.81 -3.09
CA SER A 183 7.24 5.81 -2.10
C SER A 183 6.32 5.17 -1.05
N ILE A 184 6.62 5.33 0.23
CA ILE A 184 5.72 4.95 1.32
C ILE A 184 4.97 6.21 1.78
N TYR A 185 3.64 6.20 1.71
CA TYR A 185 2.79 7.26 2.23
C TYR A 185 2.12 6.80 3.51
N TYR A 186 2.23 7.62 4.53
CA TYR A 186 1.46 7.46 5.76
C TYR A 186 0.23 8.36 5.65
N ALA A 187 -0.94 7.73 5.63
CA ALA A 187 -2.19 8.34 5.20
C ALA A 187 -3.20 8.39 6.35
N ASP A 188 -3.82 9.55 6.51
CA ASP A 188 -4.93 9.83 7.39
C ASP A 188 -6.07 10.49 6.59
N ASP A 189 -7.28 10.55 7.15
CA ASP A 189 -8.49 11.05 6.48
C ASP A 189 -8.64 10.50 5.03
N PHE A 190 -8.43 9.19 4.89
CA PHE A 190 -8.42 8.54 3.59
C PHE A 190 -9.84 8.34 3.04
N ARG A 191 -10.08 8.80 1.81
CA ARG A 191 -11.41 8.82 1.16
C ARG A 191 -11.32 8.34 -0.28
N ILE A 192 -12.36 7.64 -0.72
CA ILE A 192 -12.60 7.33 -2.14
C ILE A 192 -13.49 8.44 -2.70
N ILE A 193 -12.94 9.27 -3.60
CA ILE A 193 -13.70 10.35 -4.26
C ILE A 193 -14.59 9.77 -5.36
N THR A 194 -14.07 8.80 -6.10
CA THR A 194 -14.77 8.18 -7.23
C THR A 194 -14.32 6.74 -7.33
N GLU A 195 -15.27 5.82 -7.51
CA GLU A 195 -14.93 4.39 -7.56
C GLU A 195 -14.24 3.96 -8.86
N ASN A 196 -14.47 4.68 -9.97
CA ASN A 196 -13.90 4.32 -11.25
C ASN A 196 -13.77 5.51 -12.22
N PHE A 197 -12.58 6.11 -12.28
CA PHE A 197 -12.28 7.21 -13.18
C PHE A 197 -12.28 6.82 -14.65
N SER A 198 -11.94 5.56 -14.98
CA SER A 198 -11.89 5.09 -16.37
C SER A 198 -13.23 5.17 -17.09
N THR A 199 -14.33 5.27 -16.34
CA THR A 199 -15.71 5.41 -16.85
C THR A 199 -16.34 6.75 -16.51
N SER A 200 -15.67 7.63 -15.75
CA SER A 200 -16.19 8.94 -15.39
C SER A 200 -16.09 9.90 -16.57
N LYS A 201 -17.22 10.52 -16.90
CA LYS A 201 -17.30 11.54 -17.95
C LYS A 201 -16.55 12.82 -17.57
#